data_AF-A0A671MY39-F1
#
_entry.id   AF-A0A671MY39-F1
#
_cell.length_a   1.000
_cell.length_b   1.000
_cell.length_c   1.000
_cell.angle_alpha   90.00
_cell.angle_beta   90.00
_cell.angle_gamma   90.00
#
_symmetry.space_group_name_H-M   'P 1'
#
loop_
_entity.id
_entity.type
_entity.pdbx_description
1 polymer ?
#
loop_
_entity_poly.entity_id
_entity_poly.type
_entity_poly.pdbx_seq_one_letter_code
_entity_poly.pdbx_strand_id
1 'polypeptide(L)'
;MAFPNYGQVLFKPMKQERHEETNVNLYYFSDFERHNAEIAAFHLDRILGFRRVPPVVEIKDIPTDHKLVTTFFTSPVGNTRFYGQCSYYCSIEYAICGRPLKIEGSMAAMLPDLSLAPRRSWRSPWKRSYIKCQPRLHKTARSNTPPHVYATSRPRPRRSQAHRPPLTLATSLRSL
;
A
#
# COMPACT_ATOMS: atom_id res chain seq x y z
N MET A 1 -0.30 10.80 11.08
CA MET A 1 0.44 11.79 11.93
C MET A 1 0.55 13.13 11.21
N ALA A 2 0.48 14.22 11.96
CA ALA A 2 0.64 15.59 11.45
C ALA A 2 1.70 16.34 12.28
N PHE A 3 2.47 17.19 11.63
CA PHE A 3 3.49 18.03 12.23
C PHE A 3 2.94 19.42 12.60
N PRO A 4 3.63 20.19 13.46
CA PRO A 4 3.21 21.54 13.83
C PRO A 4 3.07 22.50 12.62
N ASN A 5 3.80 22.24 11.53
CA ASN A 5 3.71 22.99 10.28
C ASN A 5 2.59 22.48 9.35
N TYR A 6 1.61 21.74 9.87
CA TYR A 6 0.49 21.13 9.13
C TYR A 6 0.89 20.07 8.11
N GLY A 7 2.18 19.75 7.97
CA GLY A 7 2.67 18.67 7.13
C GLY A 7 2.17 17.31 7.63
N GLN A 8 1.78 16.43 6.71
CA GLN A 8 1.28 15.10 7.06
C GLN A 8 2.24 14.02 6.58
N VAL A 9 2.30 12.92 7.32
CA VAL A 9 3.09 11.74 6.97
C VAL A 9 2.30 10.46 7.15
N LEU A 10 2.60 9.50 6.29
CA LEU A 10 2.23 8.11 6.46
C LEU A 10 3.30 7.42 7.31
N PHE A 11 2.89 6.80 8.40
CA PHE A 11 3.78 6.08 9.31
C PHE A 11 3.60 4.57 9.13
N LYS A 12 4.69 3.84 8.87
CA LYS A 12 4.71 2.37 8.91
C LYS A 12 5.64 1.90 10.03
N PRO A 13 5.13 1.19 11.06
CA PRO A 13 5.96 0.73 12.17
C PRO A 13 6.80 -0.49 11.77
N MET A 14 7.84 -0.77 12.57
CA MET A 14 8.63 -1.99 12.48
C MET A 14 7.77 -3.22 12.83
N LYS A 15 7.40 -3.99 11.82
CA LYS A 15 6.64 -5.24 11.93
C LYS A 15 7.52 -6.48 12.09
N GLN A 16 8.75 -6.41 11.61
CA GLN A 16 9.65 -7.55 11.46
C GLN A 16 11.09 -7.15 11.81
N GLU A 17 11.86 -8.06 12.40
CA GLU A 17 13.26 -7.80 12.76
C GLU A 17 14.16 -7.67 11.52
N ARG A 18 15.30 -6.96 11.66
CA ARG A 18 16.16 -6.61 10.50
C ARG A 18 16.76 -7.81 9.78
N HIS A 19 17.06 -8.87 10.53
CA HIS A 19 17.67 -10.10 10.02
C HIS A 19 16.66 -11.21 9.73
N GLU A 20 15.39 -10.96 9.96
CA GLU A 20 14.35 -11.95 9.74
C GLU A 20 13.94 -11.95 8.26
N GLU A 21 13.87 -13.13 7.67
CA GLU A 21 13.43 -13.31 6.29
C GLU A 21 11.96 -13.69 6.24
N THR A 22 11.30 -13.37 5.12
CA THR A 22 9.92 -13.81 4.90
C THR A 22 9.91 -15.33 4.74
N ASN A 23 9.04 -16.02 5.47
CA ASN A 23 8.92 -17.47 5.37
C ASN A 23 8.60 -17.89 3.92
N VAL A 24 9.35 -18.85 3.39
CA VAL A 24 9.21 -19.35 2.01
C VAL A 24 7.83 -19.94 1.70
N ASN A 25 7.11 -20.41 2.73
CA ASN A 25 5.76 -20.96 2.60
C ASN A 25 4.66 -19.89 2.60
N LEU A 26 5.04 -18.62 2.78
CA LEU A 26 4.10 -17.50 2.80
C LEU A 26 3.77 -17.05 1.38
N TYR A 27 2.48 -16.82 1.13
CA TYR A 27 2.06 -16.19 -0.12
C TYR A 27 2.49 -14.72 -0.14
N TYR A 28 2.81 -14.19 -1.32
CA TYR A 28 3.22 -12.79 -1.49
C TYR A 28 2.20 -11.75 -1.01
N PHE A 29 0.91 -12.08 -0.93
CA PHE A 29 -0.14 -11.20 -0.40
C PHE A 29 -0.34 -11.31 1.11
N SER A 30 0.39 -12.20 1.76
CA SER A 30 0.44 -12.38 3.22
C SER A 30 1.76 -11.87 3.80
N ASP A 31 2.66 -11.36 2.95
CA ASP A 31 3.93 -10.81 3.40
C ASP A 31 3.73 -9.52 4.22
N PHE A 32 4.66 -9.26 5.14
CA PHE A 32 4.61 -8.07 5.99
C PHE A 32 5.08 -6.83 5.23
N GLU A 33 4.37 -5.72 5.42
CA GLU A 33 4.89 -4.42 5.01
C GLU A 33 5.94 -3.95 6.02
N ARG A 34 7.18 -3.76 5.53
CA ARG A 34 8.33 -3.40 6.37
C ARG A 34 8.69 -1.92 6.19
N HIS A 35 9.01 -1.23 7.28
CA HIS A 35 9.50 0.15 7.22
C HIS A 35 10.82 0.27 6.46
N ASN A 36 11.70 -0.74 6.60
CA ASN A 36 12.97 -0.82 5.88
C ASN A 36 12.79 -0.76 4.35
N ALA A 37 11.75 -1.42 3.82
CA ALA A 37 11.48 -1.44 2.39
C ALA A 37 11.07 -0.07 1.86
N GLU A 38 10.28 0.69 2.62
CA GLU A 38 9.91 2.07 2.24
C GLU A 38 11.13 3.00 2.16
N ILE A 39 12.01 2.93 3.16
CA ILE A 39 13.23 3.74 3.22
C ILE A 39 14.17 3.35 2.07
N ALA A 40 14.42 2.05 1.90
CA ALA A 40 15.29 1.54 0.85
C ALA A 40 14.76 1.86 -0.55
N ALA A 41 13.45 1.77 -0.78
CA ALA A 41 12.83 2.08 -2.06
C ALA A 41 13.02 3.55 -2.44
N PHE A 42 12.88 4.49 -1.50
CA PHE A 42 13.16 5.90 -1.75
C PHE A 42 14.62 6.13 -2.16
N HIS A 43 15.57 5.58 -1.41
CA HIS A 43 16.99 5.76 -1.72
C HIS A 43 17.39 5.08 -3.04
N LEU A 44 16.84 3.90 -3.33
CA LEU A 44 17.08 3.18 -4.58
C LEU A 44 16.51 3.95 -5.78
N ASP A 45 15.27 4.42 -5.70
CA ASP A 45 14.61 5.23 -6.74
C ASP A 45 15.38 6.53 -7.02
N ARG A 46 15.96 7.14 -5.98
CA ARG A 46 16.84 8.30 -6.09
C ARG A 46 18.16 7.98 -6.80
N ILE A 47 18.83 6.89 -6.43
CA ILE A 47 20.12 6.47 -7.04
C ILE A 47 19.93 6.10 -8.52
N LEU A 48 18.81 5.44 -8.86
CA LEU A 48 18.47 5.10 -10.24
C LEU A 48 17.98 6.31 -11.07
N GLY A 49 17.84 7.49 -10.47
CA GLY A 49 17.43 8.72 -11.15
C GLY A 49 15.95 8.80 -11.53
N PHE A 50 15.10 7.90 -11.01
CA PHE A 50 13.68 7.84 -11.34
C PHE A 50 12.87 8.96 -10.69
N ARG A 51 13.11 9.25 -9.40
CA ARG A 51 12.46 10.33 -8.63
C ARG A 51 10.92 10.24 -8.64
N ARG A 52 10.39 9.04 -8.40
CA ARG A 52 8.95 8.71 -8.39
C ARG A 52 8.42 8.39 -7.00
N VAL A 53 9.29 8.03 -6.06
CA VAL A 53 8.92 7.67 -4.69
C VAL A 53 8.95 8.93 -3.81
N PRO A 54 7.92 9.18 -2.97
CA PRO A 54 7.95 10.30 -2.03
C PRO A 54 9.13 10.16 -1.04
N PRO A 55 9.64 11.26 -0.46
CA PRO A 55 10.67 11.19 0.58
C PRO A 55 10.22 10.33 1.77
N VAL A 56 11.11 9.42 2.20
CA VAL A 56 10.90 8.54 3.35
C VAL A 56 12.11 8.62 4.28
N VAL A 57 11.86 8.72 5.59
CA VAL A 57 12.91 8.74 6.63
C VAL A 57 12.63 7.73 7.74
N GLU A 58 13.68 7.26 8.40
CA GLU A 58 13.58 6.44 9.63
C GLU A 58 13.28 7.33 10.83
N ILE A 59 12.42 6.86 11.73
CA ILE A 59 12.15 7.52 13.01
C ILE A 59 12.07 6.50 14.16
N LYS A 60 12.45 6.95 15.35
CA LYS A 60 12.29 6.22 16.63
C LYS A 60 11.61 7.12 17.64
N ASP A 61 10.29 7.18 17.59
CA ASP A 61 9.49 8.07 18.44
C ASP A 61 8.18 7.42 18.88
N ILE A 62 7.44 8.13 19.73
CA ILE A 62 6.12 7.72 20.21
C ILE A 62 5.09 8.19 19.18
N PRO A 63 4.29 7.28 18.60
CA PRO A 63 3.20 7.66 17.72
C PRO A 63 2.17 8.53 18.44
N THR A 64 1.90 9.72 17.91
CA THR A 64 0.89 10.66 18.44
C THR A 64 -0.46 10.55 17.73
N ASP A 65 -0.63 9.57 16.83
CA ASP A 65 -1.85 9.40 16.05
C ASP A 65 -2.99 8.87 16.93
N HIS A 66 -4.09 9.61 17.03
CA HIS A 66 -5.22 9.29 17.92
C HIS A 66 -5.78 7.89 17.68
N LYS A 67 -5.84 7.42 16.42
CA LYS A 67 -6.33 6.06 16.10
C LYS A 67 -5.36 4.97 16.54
N LEU A 68 -4.07 5.29 16.64
CA LEU A 68 -3.05 4.36 17.09
C LEU A 68 -3.02 4.31 18.61
N VAL A 69 -3.10 5.47 19.27
CA VAL A 69 -3.06 5.65 20.74
C VAL A 69 -4.12 4.80 21.45
N THR A 70 -5.31 4.64 20.87
CA THR A 70 -6.38 3.80 21.44
C THR A 70 -6.08 2.30 21.46
N THR A 71 -5.09 1.85 20.68
CA THR A 71 -4.72 0.42 20.58
C THR A 71 -3.51 0.05 21.45
N PHE A 72 -3.02 0.98 22.27
CA PHE A 72 -1.92 0.73 23.18
C PHE A 72 -2.39 -0.07 24.40
N PHE A 73 -1.58 -1.05 24.79
CA PHE A 73 -1.78 -1.85 26.00
C PHE A 73 -0.44 -2.26 26.62
N THR A 74 -0.46 -2.53 27.92
CA THR A 74 0.72 -3.00 28.65
C THR A 74 0.74 -4.51 28.63
N SER A 75 1.85 -5.10 28.19
CA SER A 75 2.05 -6.54 28.23
C SER A 75 2.29 -7.05 29.65
N PRO A 76 2.12 -8.36 29.94
CA PRO A 76 2.36 -8.93 31.26
C PRO A 76 3.79 -8.70 31.81
N VAL A 77 4.76 -8.51 30.90
CA VAL A 77 6.17 -8.23 31.22
C VAL A 77 6.49 -6.73 31.29
N GLY A 78 5.46 -5.86 31.35
CA GLY A 78 5.61 -4.41 31.55
C GLY A 78 5.94 -3.60 30.29
N ASN A 79 6.13 -4.22 29.12
CA ASN A 79 6.38 -3.49 27.88
C ASN A 79 5.10 -2.92 27.29
N THR A 80 5.16 -1.68 26.81
CA THR A 80 4.07 -1.05 26.05
C THR A 80 4.01 -1.62 24.63
N ARG A 81 2.82 -2.06 24.21
CA ARG A 81 2.56 -2.66 22.90
C ARG A 81 1.37 -1.97 22.23
N PHE A 82 1.29 -2.04 20.91
CA PHE A 82 0.10 -1.60 20.16
C PHE A 82 -0.08 -2.46 18.91
N TYR A 83 -1.32 -2.66 18.46
CA TYR A 83 -1.62 -3.46 17.26
C TYR A 83 -2.19 -2.62 16.10
N GLY A 84 -2.63 -1.39 16.37
CA GLY A 84 -3.20 -0.50 15.36
C GLY A 84 -4.57 -0.93 14.84
N GLN A 85 -5.10 -0.17 13.88
CA GLN A 85 -6.41 -0.44 13.28
C GLN A 85 -6.26 -0.68 11.76
N CYS A 86 -6.26 -1.94 11.36
CA CYS A 86 -6.15 -2.35 9.96
C CYS A 86 -6.78 -3.73 9.73
N SER A 87 -6.88 -4.17 8.46
CA SER A 87 -7.53 -5.44 8.10
C SER A 87 -6.63 -6.67 8.24
N TYR A 88 -5.31 -6.51 8.11
CA TYR A 88 -4.33 -7.60 8.16
C TYR A 88 -3.34 -7.39 9.29
N TYR A 89 -3.15 -8.40 10.14
CA TYR A 89 -2.16 -8.38 11.21
C TYR A 89 -2.32 -7.21 12.21
N CYS A 90 -3.56 -6.80 12.49
CA CYS A 90 -3.90 -5.79 13.52
C CYS A 90 -4.73 -6.42 14.64
N SER A 91 -4.16 -7.41 15.34
CA SER A 91 -4.71 -8.01 16.55
C SER A 91 -3.64 -8.07 17.64
N ILE A 92 -4.04 -8.37 18.88
CA ILE A 92 -3.15 -8.46 20.06
C ILE A 92 -1.97 -9.43 19.82
N GLU A 93 -2.19 -10.50 19.05
CA GLU A 93 -1.16 -11.50 18.70
C GLU A 93 -0.03 -10.93 17.84
N TYR A 94 -0.34 -9.95 16.98
CA TYR A 94 0.61 -9.28 16.09
C TYR A 94 0.98 -7.88 16.58
N ALA A 95 0.83 -7.63 17.89
CA ALA A 95 1.13 -6.35 18.49
C ALA A 95 2.62 -6.05 18.44
N ILE A 96 2.94 -4.82 18.06
CA ILE A 96 4.30 -4.30 17.96
C ILE A 96 4.72 -3.80 19.34
N CYS A 97 5.92 -4.22 19.76
CA CYS A 97 6.48 -3.81 21.05
C CYS A 97 7.32 -2.54 20.88
N GLY A 98 7.07 -1.53 21.71
CA GLY A 98 8.04 -0.46 21.94
C GLY A 98 9.23 -0.99 22.74
N ARG A 99 10.42 -0.43 22.52
CA ARG A 99 11.61 -0.70 23.35
C ARG A 99 11.98 0.56 24.16
N PRO A 100 11.48 0.81 25.38
CA PRO A 100 10.26 0.32 26.05
C PRO A 100 8.97 1.14 25.72
N LEU A 101 9.11 2.30 25.09
CA LEU A 101 7.99 3.17 24.67
C LEU A 101 8.13 3.65 23.22
N LYS A 102 9.36 3.92 22.77
CA LYS A 102 9.65 4.37 21.40
C LYS A 102 9.49 3.22 20.41
N ILE A 103 8.92 3.55 19.26
CA ILE A 103 8.66 2.60 18.18
C ILE A 103 9.47 3.03 16.97
N GLU A 104 10.23 2.09 16.43
CA GLU A 104 10.94 2.27 15.18
C GLU A 104 9.94 2.16 14.01
N GLY A 105 10.09 3.00 12.99
CA GLY A 105 9.29 2.94 11.78
C GLY A 105 9.79 3.88 10.70
N SER A 106 9.04 3.93 9.59
CA SER A 106 9.29 4.86 8.49
C SER A 106 8.20 5.92 8.43
N MET A 107 8.61 7.14 8.11
CA MET A 107 7.73 8.27 7.82
C MET A 107 7.88 8.64 6.36
N ALA A 108 6.83 8.39 5.57
CA ALA A 108 6.74 8.81 4.18
C ALA A 108 5.95 10.13 4.10
N ALA A 109 6.50 11.11 3.39
CA ALA A 109 5.82 12.37 3.11
C ALA A 109 4.48 12.12 2.39
N MET A 110 3.39 12.69 2.90
CA MET A 110 2.10 12.59 2.24
C MET A 110 2.11 13.37 0.93
N LEU A 111 1.56 12.75 -0.11
CA LEU A 111 1.26 13.47 -1.35
C LEU A 111 0.16 14.52 -1.10
N PRO A 112 0.07 15.56 -1.93
CA PRO A 112 -0.99 16.56 -1.82
C PRO A 112 -2.38 15.93 -1.77
N ASP A 113 -3.33 16.64 -1.17
CA ASP A 113 -4.71 16.17 -1.11
C ASP A 113 -5.28 15.94 -2.52
N LEU A 114 -6.15 14.93 -2.65
CA LEU A 114 -6.84 14.58 -3.89
C LEU A 114 -7.74 15.70 -4.40
N SER A 115 -8.21 16.59 -3.50
CA SER A 115 -8.96 17.80 -3.85
C SER A 115 -8.13 18.80 -4.66
N LEU A 116 -6.83 18.91 -4.35
CA LEU A 116 -5.88 19.81 -5.03
C LEU A 116 -5.19 19.13 -6.22
N ALA A 117 -4.85 17.85 -6.08
CA ALA A 117 -4.14 17.08 -7.09
C ALA A 117 -4.81 15.70 -7.30
N PRO A 118 -5.84 15.62 -8.17
CA PRO A 118 -6.52 14.37 -8.46
C PRO A 118 -5.54 13.33 -9.03
N ARG A 119 -5.59 12.11 -8.48
CA ARG A 119 -4.73 10.99 -8.90
C ARG A 119 -5.53 9.92 -9.61
N ARG A 120 -4.94 9.33 -10.64
CA ARG A 120 -5.51 8.20 -11.37
C ARG A 120 -4.79 6.89 -11.03
N SER A 121 -5.56 5.90 -10.57
CA SER A 121 -5.05 4.56 -10.30
C SER A 121 -5.22 3.66 -11.52
N TRP A 122 -4.16 2.98 -11.92
CA TRP A 122 -4.14 2.09 -13.07
C TRP A 122 -3.88 0.65 -12.64
N ARG A 123 -4.60 -0.31 -13.23
CA ARG A 123 -4.34 -1.73 -12.99
C ARG A 123 -3.16 -2.18 -13.85
N SER A 124 -2.07 -2.60 -13.20
CA SER A 124 -0.92 -3.20 -13.90
C SER A 124 -1.36 -4.43 -14.71
N PRO A 125 -0.96 -4.53 -15.99
CA PRO A 125 -1.20 -5.74 -16.81
C PRO A 125 -0.60 -7.00 -16.19
N TRP A 126 0.47 -6.86 -15.39
CA TRP A 126 1.16 -7.96 -14.71
C TRP A 126 0.73 -8.14 -13.25
N LYS A 127 -0.45 -7.63 -12.86
CA LYS A 127 -1.01 -7.89 -11.52
C LYS A 127 -1.20 -9.39 -11.31
N ARG A 128 -0.58 -9.93 -10.25
CA ARG A 128 -0.68 -11.33 -9.82
C ARG A 128 -2.11 -11.69 -9.34
N SER A 129 -2.42 -12.98 -9.25
CA SER A 129 -3.72 -13.51 -8.77
C SER A 129 -3.74 -13.71 -7.25
N TYR A 130 -4.57 -12.94 -6.54
CA TYR A 130 -4.65 -12.92 -5.06
C TYR A 130 -5.56 -14.02 -4.49
N ILE A 131 -5.49 -15.23 -5.05
CA ILE A 131 -6.34 -16.36 -4.66
C ILE A 131 -5.41 -17.54 -4.37
N LYS A 132 -5.69 -18.26 -3.28
CA LYS A 132 -5.04 -19.54 -2.98
C LYS A 132 -5.56 -20.56 -3.99
N CYS A 133 -4.73 -20.95 -4.97
CA CYS A 133 -5.09 -22.04 -5.87
C CYS A 133 -5.01 -23.36 -5.10
N GLN A 134 -6.14 -24.06 -4.96
CA GLN A 134 -6.12 -25.50 -4.68
C GLN A 134 -5.53 -26.23 -5.90
N PRO A 135 -4.76 -27.32 -5.73
CA PRO A 135 -4.01 -27.96 -6.81
C PRO A 135 -4.82 -28.59 -7.96
N ARG A 136 -6.15 -28.42 -8.05
CA ARG A 136 -6.97 -29.10 -9.08
C ARG A 136 -7.24 -28.29 -10.35
N LEU A 137 -6.83 -27.03 -10.45
CA LEU A 137 -6.85 -26.31 -11.73
C LEU A 137 -5.62 -25.42 -11.85
N HIS A 138 -4.61 -25.90 -12.58
CA HIS A 138 -3.61 -25.05 -13.22
C HIS A 138 -4.29 -24.16 -14.27
N LYS A 139 -5.02 -23.13 -13.83
CA LYS A 139 -5.09 -21.87 -14.54
C LYS A 139 -4.00 -21.00 -13.96
N THR A 140 -2.77 -21.30 -14.35
CA THR A 140 -1.61 -20.43 -14.16
C THR A 140 -2.07 -19.01 -14.49
N ALA A 141 -1.80 -18.07 -13.58
CA ALA A 141 -1.96 -16.66 -13.89
C ALA A 141 -1.32 -16.42 -15.28
N ARG A 142 -2.02 -15.71 -16.17
CA ARG A 142 -1.58 -15.46 -17.56
C ARG A 142 -0.15 -14.91 -17.68
N SER A 143 0.48 -14.51 -16.58
CA SER A 143 1.86 -14.02 -16.50
C SER A 143 2.94 -15.10 -16.57
N ASN A 144 2.61 -16.39 -16.39
CA ASN A 144 3.62 -17.46 -16.28
C ASN A 144 3.75 -18.32 -17.56
N THR A 145 3.23 -17.87 -18.70
CA THR A 145 3.36 -18.52 -20.02
C THR A 145 4.10 -17.60 -21.02
N PRO A 146 4.80 -18.16 -22.04
CA PRO A 146 5.93 -17.54 -22.75
C PRO A 146 5.44 -16.48 -23.79
N PRO A 147 6.28 -15.94 -24.71
CA PRO A 147 6.32 -14.52 -25.14
C PRO A 147 5.05 -13.87 -25.73
N HIS A 148 3.97 -14.61 -25.96
CA HIS A 148 2.67 -14.09 -26.44
C HIS A 148 2.00 -13.08 -25.50
N VAL A 149 2.35 -13.07 -24.20
CA VAL A 149 1.82 -12.07 -23.25
C VAL A 149 2.36 -10.67 -23.59
N TYR A 150 3.61 -10.55 -24.04
CA TYR A 150 4.20 -9.26 -24.39
C TYR A 150 3.42 -8.57 -25.53
N ALA A 151 2.99 -9.33 -26.54
CA ALA A 151 2.22 -8.82 -27.67
C ALA A 151 0.85 -8.25 -27.27
N THR A 152 0.18 -8.84 -26.27
CA THR A 152 -1.13 -8.39 -25.77
C THR A 152 -1.04 -7.35 -24.64
N SER A 153 0.14 -7.22 -24.00
CA SER A 153 0.44 -6.22 -22.97
C SER A 153 0.86 -4.86 -23.53
N ARG A 154 1.12 -4.75 -24.85
CA ARG A 154 1.31 -3.46 -25.52
C ARG A 154 0.13 -2.56 -25.11
N PRO A 155 0.40 -1.33 -24.61
CA PRO A 155 -0.66 -0.47 -24.15
C PRO A 155 -1.66 -0.31 -25.30
N ARG A 156 -2.89 -0.81 -25.13
CA ARG A 156 -3.97 -0.44 -26.03
C ARG A 156 -3.98 1.09 -26.06
N PRO A 157 -4.06 1.72 -27.24
CA PRO A 157 -4.09 3.17 -27.31
C PRO A 157 -5.13 3.67 -26.32
N ARG A 158 -4.72 4.67 -25.53
CA ARG A 158 -5.60 5.33 -24.55
C ARG A 158 -6.89 5.60 -25.29
N ARG A 159 -8.01 4.95 -24.91
CA ARG A 159 -9.32 5.47 -25.29
C ARG A 159 -9.30 6.90 -24.76
N SER A 160 -9.18 7.87 -25.64
CA SER A 160 -9.54 9.24 -25.35
C SER A 160 -10.89 9.13 -24.66
N GLN A 161 -11.01 9.74 -23.47
CA GLN A 161 -12.32 10.03 -22.95
C GLN A 161 -12.90 11.06 -23.92
N ALA A 162 -13.42 10.59 -25.07
CA ALA A 162 -14.34 11.35 -25.85
C ALA A 162 -15.46 11.72 -24.87
N HIS A 163 -15.69 13.03 -24.72
CA HIS A 163 -16.87 13.55 -24.08
C HIS A 163 -18.05 12.69 -24.48
N ARG A 164 -18.67 11.99 -23.51
CA ARG A 164 -20.01 11.48 -23.75
C ARG A 164 -20.87 12.73 -24.00
N PRO A 165 -21.49 12.90 -25.18
CA PRO A 165 -22.49 13.93 -25.31
C PRO A 165 -23.62 13.61 -24.30
N PRO A 166 -24.26 14.62 -23.72
CA PRO A 166 -25.37 14.39 -22.81
C PRO A 166 -26.47 13.64 -23.58
N LEU A 167 -27.06 12.65 -22.91
CA LEU A 167 -28.27 11.98 -23.37
C LEU A 167 -29.36 13.05 -23.54
N THR A 168 -29.59 13.50 -24.78
CA THR A 168 -30.79 14.25 -25.12
C THR A 168 -31.99 13.34 -24.88
N LEU A 169 -32.90 13.81 -24.02
CA LEU A 169 -34.23 13.25 -23.82
C LEU A 169 -34.84 12.94 -25.19
N ALA A 170 -35.19 11.68 -25.43
CA ALA A 170 -36.12 11.33 -26.48
C ALA A 170 -37.52 11.81 -26.04
N THR A 171 -37.87 13.03 -26.43
CA THR A 171 -39.26 13.50 -26.37
C THR A 171 -40.03 12.75 -27.44
N SER A 172 -40.94 11.89 -26.99
CA SER A 172 -42.04 11.35 -27.76
C SER A 172 -42.86 12.51 -28.36
N LEU A 173 -42.96 12.55 -29.68
CA LEU A 173 -44.02 13.29 -30.38
C LEU A 173 -44.54 12.40 -31.51
N ARG A 174 -45.81 12.01 -31.31
CA ARG A 174 -46.73 11.40 -32.27
C ARG A 174 -47.06 12.40 -33.40
N SER A 175 -47.76 11.86 -34.41
CA SER A 175 -48.36 12.48 -35.62
C SER A 175 -47.49 12.25 -36.86
N LEU A 176 -47.89 11.52 -37.90
CA LEU A 176 -49.22 11.17 -38.44
C LEU A 176 -49.43 9.66 -38.57
#